data_AF-A0A369GNU9-F1
#
_entry.id   AF-A0A369GNU9-F1
#
_cell.length_a   1.000
_cell.length_b   1.000
_cell.length_c   1.000
_cell.angle_alpha   90.00
_cell.angle_beta   90.00
_cell.angle_gamma   90.00
#
_symmetry.space_group_name_H-M   'P 1'
#
loop_
_entity.id
_entity.type
_entity.pdbx_description
1 polymer ?
#
loop_
_entity_poly.entity_id
_entity_poly.type
_entity_poly.pdbx_seq_one_letter_code
_entity_poly.pdbx_strand_id
1 'polypeptide(L)'
;MADASIQSLRESLCSESTPLPVRFRALFSLKHVAKTSHGQPAVAAIDAISAAFKSPSALLKHELAYCLGQTGNDAAIAPLRQVLSDLEEDPMCRHEAAEALGALGKMDNLSLLQHYRDREGEDVVVKETCEIAIDRIRWENSTERSQEKLRQSDFASVDPAPPMPESGKTVDDLGKQLMDVSSPLFLRYRAMFALRDLASQPDAPTAVPAVLALAEGFKDKSALFRHEIAFVFGQLSHPASIPALTAALSDVDEASMVRHEAAEALGSLGGEDGVEEILKRFLVDKEKVVRESVIVALDMADYEKSADAEYALIPEAASVQA
;
A
#
# COMPACT_ATOMS: atom_id res chain seq x y z
N MET A 1 -15.31 -16.16 21.91
CA MET A 1 -15.62 -16.19 20.45
C MET A 1 -14.61 -15.36 19.69
N ALA A 2 -14.47 -14.05 19.94
CA ALA A 2 -13.46 -13.21 19.25
C ALA A 2 -12.02 -13.76 19.33
N ASP A 3 -11.61 -14.26 20.50
CA ASP A 3 -10.27 -14.85 20.71
C ASP A 3 -10.02 -16.10 19.85
N ALA A 4 -11.02 -16.99 19.72
CA ALA A 4 -10.94 -18.17 18.88
C ALA A 4 -10.89 -17.82 17.37
N SER A 5 -11.63 -16.79 16.96
CA SER A 5 -11.60 -16.28 15.59
C SER A 5 -10.24 -15.67 15.22
N ILE A 6 -9.66 -14.84 16.11
CA ILE A 6 -8.32 -14.26 15.90
C ILE A 6 -7.26 -15.37 15.83
N GLN A 7 -7.35 -16.38 16.70
CA GLN A 7 -6.43 -17.51 16.70
C GLN A 7 -6.50 -18.32 15.39
N SER A 8 -7.69 -18.60 14.87
CA SER A 8 -7.84 -19.28 13.58
C SER A 8 -7.27 -18.46 12.41
N LEU A 9 -7.52 -17.15 12.38
CA LEU A 9 -6.93 -16.25 11.37
C LEU A 9 -5.40 -16.22 11.47
N ARG A 10 -4.85 -16.20 12.69
CA ARG A 10 -3.41 -16.27 12.95
C ARG A 10 -2.80 -17.56 12.39
N GLU A 11 -3.45 -18.70 12.61
CA GLU A 11 -3.00 -20.00 12.09
C GLU A 11 -2.98 -20.02 10.57
N SER A 12 -4.04 -19.52 9.91
CA SER A 12 -4.07 -19.37 8.46
C SER A 12 -2.96 -18.46 7.96
N LEU A 13 -2.77 -17.28 8.57
CA LEU A 13 -1.78 -16.29 8.15
C LEU A 13 -0.33 -16.77 8.34
N CYS A 14 -0.03 -17.44 9.46
CA CYS A 14 1.34 -17.82 9.82
C CYS A 14 1.80 -19.15 9.21
N SER A 15 0.90 -19.95 8.62
CA SER A 15 1.26 -21.27 8.09
C SER A 15 1.74 -21.18 6.64
N GLU A 16 2.97 -21.65 6.40
CA GLU A 16 3.56 -21.72 5.05
C GLU A 16 2.92 -22.79 4.16
N SER A 17 2.11 -23.70 4.73
CA SER A 17 1.31 -24.64 3.93
C SER A 17 0.00 -24.02 3.44
N THR A 18 -0.43 -22.88 3.99
CA THR A 18 -1.62 -22.18 3.56
C THR A 18 -1.32 -21.44 2.25
N PRO A 19 -2.17 -21.57 1.20
CA PRO A 19 -2.01 -20.82 -0.04
C PRO A 19 -1.94 -19.32 0.20
N LEU A 20 -1.04 -18.63 -0.51
CA LEU A 20 -0.78 -17.20 -0.28
C LEU A 20 -2.04 -16.32 -0.33
N PRO A 21 -2.98 -16.48 -1.28
CA PRO A 21 -4.20 -15.67 -1.28
C PRO A 21 -5.04 -15.84 0.00
N VAL A 22 -5.14 -17.07 0.53
CA VAL A 22 -5.86 -17.34 1.79
C VAL A 22 -5.17 -16.65 2.98
N ARG A 23 -3.83 -16.56 2.96
CA ARG A 23 -3.07 -15.80 3.98
C ARG A 23 -3.38 -14.30 3.88
N PHE A 24 -3.45 -13.73 2.68
CA PHE A 24 -3.84 -12.33 2.45
C PHE A 24 -5.27 -12.06 2.94
N ARG A 25 -6.23 -12.93 2.62
CA ARG A 25 -7.60 -12.79 3.14
C ARG A 25 -7.66 -12.84 4.66
N ALA A 26 -6.86 -13.71 5.30
CA ALA A 26 -6.74 -13.75 6.76
C ALA A 26 -6.11 -12.46 7.34
N LEU A 27 -5.08 -11.92 6.68
CA LEU A 27 -4.44 -10.66 7.03
C LEU A 27 -5.45 -9.50 7.00
N PHE A 28 -6.23 -9.36 5.93
CA PHE A 28 -7.23 -8.28 5.84
C PHE A 28 -8.33 -8.39 6.91
N SER A 29 -8.75 -9.61 7.27
CA SER A 29 -9.65 -9.81 8.42
C SER A 29 -9.02 -9.37 9.74
N LEU A 30 -7.75 -9.72 9.98
CA LEU A 30 -7.03 -9.29 11.17
C LEU A 30 -6.83 -7.77 11.20
N LYS A 31 -6.51 -7.13 10.06
CA LYS A 31 -6.44 -5.68 9.91
C LYS A 31 -7.77 -5.03 10.29
N HIS A 32 -8.89 -5.58 9.78
CA HIS A 32 -10.22 -5.09 10.12
C HIS A 32 -10.45 -5.15 11.64
N VAL A 33 -10.20 -6.31 12.28
CA VAL A 33 -10.34 -6.46 13.73
C VAL A 33 -9.44 -5.48 14.49
N ALA A 34 -8.19 -5.32 14.09
CA ALA A 34 -7.24 -4.41 14.70
C ALA A 34 -7.67 -2.94 14.63
N LYS A 35 -8.35 -2.55 13.54
CA LYS A 35 -8.84 -1.18 13.29
C LYS A 35 -10.18 -0.90 13.98
N THR A 36 -11.09 -1.86 14.03
CA THR A 36 -12.47 -1.63 14.51
C THR A 36 -12.70 -2.05 15.96
N SER A 37 -11.85 -2.91 16.52
CA SER A 37 -11.93 -3.32 17.93
C SER A 37 -11.12 -2.41 18.85
N HIS A 38 -11.30 -2.58 20.17
CA HIS A 38 -10.55 -1.85 21.18
C HIS A 38 -9.97 -2.79 22.24
N GLY A 39 -8.90 -2.37 22.91
CA GLY A 39 -8.26 -3.14 23.97
C GLY A 39 -7.68 -4.46 23.48
N GLN A 40 -7.88 -5.53 24.24
CA GLN A 40 -7.19 -6.81 24.04
C GLN A 40 -7.44 -7.47 22.66
N PRO A 41 -8.66 -7.49 22.07
CA PRO A 41 -8.85 -8.02 20.73
C PRO A 41 -8.07 -7.30 19.64
N ALA A 42 -7.97 -5.97 19.69
CA ALA A 42 -7.21 -5.20 18.71
C ALA A 42 -5.71 -5.50 18.81
N VAL A 43 -5.19 -5.57 20.04
CA VAL A 43 -3.79 -5.93 20.30
C VAL A 43 -3.50 -7.37 19.86
N ALA A 44 -4.39 -8.32 20.15
CA ALA A 44 -4.24 -9.71 19.73
C ALA A 44 -4.22 -9.87 18.19
N ALA A 45 -5.02 -9.08 17.47
CA ALA A 45 -4.98 -9.05 16.01
C ALA A 45 -3.65 -8.47 15.48
N ILE A 46 -3.13 -7.41 16.09
CA ILE A 46 -1.80 -6.86 15.76
C ILE A 46 -0.69 -7.86 16.05
N ASP A 47 -0.77 -8.59 17.17
CA ASP A 47 0.18 -9.64 17.52
C ASP A 47 0.12 -10.82 16.54
N ALA A 48 -1.06 -11.13 15.99
CA ALA A 48 -1.25 -12.13 14.95
C ALA A 48 -0.62 -11.70 13.62
N ILE A 49 -0.85 -10.47 13.18
CA ILE A 49 -0.22 -9.90 11.99
C ILE A 49 1.31 -9.90 12.15
N SER A 50 1.80 -9.39 13.28
CA SER A 50 3.23 -9.26 13.56
C SER A 50 3.96 -10.60 13.64
N ALA A 51 3.28 -11.67 14.04
CA ALA A 51 3.88 -13.00 14.09
C ALA A 51 4.26 -13.56 12.71
N ALA A 52 3.60 -13.07 11.65
CA ALA A 52 3.81 -13.53 10.28
C ALA A 52 5.02 -12.88 9.60
N PHE A 53 5.71 -11.92 10.23
CA PHE A 53 7.00 -11.40 9.75
C PHE A 53 8.10 -12.46 9.66
N LYS A 54 7.86 -13.68 10.17
CA LYS A 54 8.74 -14.85 9.98
C LYS A 54 8.63 -15.49 8.60
N SER A 55 7.67 -15.08 7.78
CA SER A 55 7.46 -15.60 6.43
C SER A 55 8.68 -15.35 5.52
N PRO A 56 9.03 -16.28 4.63
CA PRO A 56 10.04 -16.07 3.59
C PRO A 56 9.52 -15.28 2.37
N SER A 57 8.24 -14.87 2.37
CA SER A 57 7.66 -14.04 1.30
C SER A 57 7.84 -12.56 1.65
N ALA A 58 8.67 -11.86 0.87
CA ALA A 58 8.82 -10.41 0.99
C ALA A 58 7.50 -9.69 0.70
N LEU A 59 6.72 -10.19 -0.27
CA LEU A 59 5.39 -9.69 -0.57
C LEU A 59 4.48 -9.72 0.67
N LEU A 60 4.35 -10.89 1.31
CA LEU A 60 3.49 -10.99 2.49
C LEU A 60 3.98 -10.05 3.59
N LYS A 61 5.29 -10.03 3.87
CA LYS A 61 5.86 -9.21 4.95
C LYS A 61 5.66 -7.71 4.72
N HIS A 62 5.82 -7.23 3.49
CA HIS A 62 5.45 -5.89 3.09
C HIS A 62 3.98 -5.61 3.42
N GLU A 63 3.05 -6.47 2.99
CA GLU A 63 1.62 -6.27 3.24
C GLU A 63 1.26 -6.29 4.73
N LEU A 64 1.99 -7.07 5.56
CA LEU A 64 1.83 -7.02 7.01
C LEU A 64 2.14 -5.62 7.55
N ALA A 65 3.25 -5.02 7.12
CA ALA A 65 3.66 -3.69 7.55
C ALA A 65 2.65 -2.62 7.11
N TYR A 66 2.20 -2.68 5.85
CA TYR A 66 1.13 -1.82 5.34
C TYR A 66 -0.12 -1.93 6.22
N CYS A 67 -0.62 -3.15 6.41
CA CYS A 67 -1.82 -3.40 7.21
C CYS A 67 -1.71 -2.86 8.62
N LEU A 68 -0.55 -3.02 9.27
CA LEU A 68 -0.25 -2.50 10.60
C LEU A 68 -0.29 -0.97 10.64
N GLY A 69 0.30 -0.27 9.67
CA GLY A 69 0.22 1.19 9.55
C GLY A 69 -1.21 1.72 9.40
N GLN A 70 -2.02 1.01 8.61
CA GLN A 70 -3.42 1.35 8.33
C GLN A 70 -4.38 1.13 9.51
N THR A 71 -3.93 0.50 10.61
CA THR A 71 -4.75 0.26 11.81
C THR A 71 -4.96 1.52 12.66
N GLY A 72 -4.01 2.46 12.65
CA GLY A 72 -4.00 3.59 13.58
C GLY A 72 -3.77 3.20 15.05
N ASN A 73 -3.25 1.99 15.32
CA ASN A 73 -3.10 1.46 16.68
C ASN A 73 -1.62 1.38 17.11
N ASP A 74 -1.31 2.00 18.24
CA ASP A 74 0.06 2.15 18.77
C ASP A 74 0.76 0.81 19.08
N ALA A 75 0.01 -0.27 19.29
CA ALA A 75 0.60 -1.61 19.47
C ALA A 75 1.40 -2.07 18.24
N ALA A 76 1.12 -1.53 17.05
CA ALA A 76 1.87 -1.80 15.83
C ALA A 76 3.27 -1.16 15.80
N ILE A 77 3.55 -0.15 16.64
CA ILE A 77 4.81 0.63 16.57
C ILE A 77 6.02 -0.26 16.83
N ALA A 78 5.99 -1.07 17.90
CA ALA A 78 7.12 -1.91 18.27
C ALA A 78 7.54 -2.90 17.16
N PRO A 79 6.64 -3.71 16.58
CA PRO A 79 7.00 -4.62 15.49
C PRO A 79 7.46 -3.87 14.24
N LEU A 80 6.85 -2.74 13.87
CA LEU A 80 7.28 -1.94 12.72
C LEU A 80 8.70 -1.36 12.90
N ARG A 81 9.03 -0.88 14.11
CA ARG A 81 10.39 -0.41 14.42
C ARG A 81 11.41 -1.55 14.32
N GLN A 82 11.02 -2.78 14.70
CA GLN A 82 11.88 -3.95 14.56
C GLN A 82 12.15 -4.26 13.08
N VAL A 83 11.12 -4.26 12.22
CA VAL A 83 11.27 -4.51 10.78
C VAL A 83 12.16 -3.45 10.12
N LEU A 84 11.89 -2.16 10.34
CA LEU A 84 12.73 -1.08 9.79
C LEU A 84 14.20 -1.20 10.25
N SER A 85 14.42 -1.71 11.46
CA SER A 85 15.76 -1.82 12.05
C SER A 85 16.53 -3.09 11.71
N ASP A 86 15.87 -4.08 11.11
CA ASP A 86 16.52 -5.30 10.67
C ASP A 86 17.20 -5.05 9.32
N LEU A 87 18.54 -4.96 9.31
CA LEU A 87 19.31 -4.69 8.10
C LEU A 87 19.40 -5.90 7.15
N GLU A 88 19.04 -7.09 7.63
CA GLU A 88 18.96 -8.30 6.81
C GLU A 88 17.58 -8.48 6.18
N GLU A 89 16.62 -7.63 6.54
CA GLU A 89 15.29 -7.61 5.94
C GLU A 89 15.30 -6.95 4.56
N ASP A 90 14.44 -7.44 3.68
CA ASP A 90 14.25 -6.95 2.32
C ASP A 90 13.91 -5.44 2.33
N PRO A 91 14.57 -4.61 1.50
CA PRO A 91 14.28 -3.18 1.40
C PRO A 91 12.79 -2.86 1.17
N MET A 92 12.06 -3.74 0.46
CA MET A 92 10.61 -3.64 0.26
C MET A 92 9.87 -3.64 1.61
N CYS A 93 10.19 -4.60 2.47
CA CYS A 93 9.56 -4.71 3.79
C CYS A 93 9.95 -3.54 4.71
N ARG A 94 11.20 -3.06 4.58
CA ARG A 94 11.72 -1.97 5.42
C ARG A 94 11.15 -0.60 5.03
N HIS A 95 10.95 -0.33 3.74
CA HIS A 95 10.27 0.90 3.34
C HIS A 95 8.84 0.91 3.87
N GLU A 96 8.12 -0.21 3.73
CA GLU A 96 6.73 -0.29 4.15
C GLU A 96 6.59 -0.14 5.68
N ALA A 97 7.57 -0.64 6.43
CA ALA A 97 7.64 -0.39 7.86
C ALA A 97 7.90 1.09 8.20
N ALA A 98 8.76 1.80 7.45
CA ALA A 98 8.98 3.24 7.61
C ALA A 98 7.72 4.05 7.27
N GLU A 99 7.02 3.70 6.19
CA GLU A 99 5.77 4.33 5.80
C GLU A 99 4.69 4.12 6.85
N ALA A 100 4.51 2.89 7.32
CA ALA A 100 3.55 2.54 8.37
C ALA A 100 3.81 3.31 9.68
N LEU A 101 5.08 3.51 10.06
CA LEU A 101 5.43 4.38 11.20
C LEU A 101 5.07 5.84 10.93
N GLY A 102 5.24 6.31 9.69
CA GLY A 102 4.73 7.59 9.21
C GLY A 102 3.22 7.70 9.36
N ALA A 103 2.46 6.69 8.91
CA ALA A 103 1.00 6.61 8.97
C ALA A 103 0.47 6.71 10.41
N LEU A 104 1.12 6.03 11.37
CA LEU A 104 0.78 6.08 12.80
C LEU A 104 1.05 7.45 13.45
N GLY A 105 1.86 8.32 12.82
CA GLY A 105 1.92 9.75 13.16
C GLY A 105 2.62 10.12 14.47
N LYS A 106 3.31 9.19 15.14
CA LYS A 106 3.92 9.44 16.46
C LYS A 106 5.28 10.12 16.35
N MET A 107 5.42 11.25 17.03
CA MET A 107 6.66 12.03 17.11
C MET A 107 7.86 11.21 17.62
N ASP A 108 7.63 10.22 18.48
CA ASP A 108 8.68 9.34 19.03
C ASP A 108 9.34 8.42 17.98
N ASN A 109 8.79 8.34 16.77
CA ASN A 109 9.38 7.63 15.64
C ASN A 109 10.39 8.49 14.85
N LEU A 110 10.39 9.81 15.02
CA LEU A 110 11.21 10.72 14.22
C LEU A 110 12.71 10.43 14.30
N SER A 111 13.22 10.10 15.49
CA SER A 111 14.66 9.82 15.67
C SER A 111 15.09 8.57 14.90
N LEU A 112 14.24 7.53 14.87
CA LEU A 112 14.51 6.30 14.13
C LEU A 112 14.44 6.53 12.62
N LEU A 113 13.40 7.22 12.15
CA LEU A 113 13.25 7.55 10.74
C LEU A 113 14.40 8.44 10.24
N GLN A 114 14.82 9.44 11.04
CA GLN A 114 15.98 10.28 10.73
C GLN A 114 17.27 9.46 10.65
N HIS A 115 17.45 8.51 11.57
CA HIS A 115 18.60 7.61 11.53
C HIS A 115 18.70 6.87 10.20
N TYR A 116 17.62 6.24 9.73
CA TYR A 116 17.65 5.47 8.47
C TYR A 116 17.65 6.35 7.22
N ARG A 117 17.02 7.52 7.23
CA ARG A 117 17.17 8.51 6.15
C ARG A 117 18.63 8.91 5.95
N ASP A 118 19.35 9.15 7.04
CA ASP A 118 20.71 9.72 7.00
C ASP A 118 21.81 8.64 7.04
N ARG A 119 21.44 7.36 7.17
CA ARG A 119 22.39 6.24 7.28
C ARG A 119 23.19 6.05 6.00
N GLU A 120 24.51 5.97 6.13
CA GLU A 120 25.41 5.64 5.02
C GLU A 120 25.21 4.20 4.55
N GLY A 121 25.17 3.99 3.23
CA GLY A 121 24.95 2.66 2.63
C GLY A 121 23.52 2.11 2.78
N GLU A 122 22.58 2.92 3.26
CA GLU A 122 21.16 2.54 3.30
C GLU A 122 20.51 2.56 1.91
N ASP A 123 19.56 1.65 1.68
CA ASP A 123 18.82 1.54 0.42
C ASP A 123 18.06 2.84 0.13
N VAL A 124 18.09 3.26 -1.12
CA VAL A 124 17.48 4.52 -1.56
C VAL A 124 15.98 4.54 -1.28
N VAL A 125 15.28 3.41 -1.42
CA VAL A 125 13.83 3.36 -1.19
C VAL A 125 13.50 3.55 0.28
N VAL A 126 14.30 2.97 1.18
CA VAL A 126 14.16 3.16 2.63
C VAL A 126 14.45 4.61 3.03
N LYS A 127 15.45 5.25 2.42
CA LYS A 127 15.76 6.66 2.68
C LYS A 127 14.64 7.59 2.26
N GLU A 128 14.16 7.43 1.02
CA GLU A 128 13.08 8.24 0.45
C GLU A 128 11.79 8.06 1.26
N THR A 129 11.44 6.83 1.67
CA THR A 129 10.26 6.60 2.52
C THR A 129 10.43 7.20 3.91
N CYS A 130 11.61 7.10 4.52
CA CYS A 130 11.88 7.77 5.79
C CYS A 130 11.74 9.29 5.67
N GLU A 131 12.19 9.90 4.58
CA GLU A 131 12.01 11.33 4.30
C GLU A 131 10.52 11.72 4.28
N ILE A 132 9.72 11.01 3.48
CA ILE A 132 8.28 11.25 3.37
C ILE A 132 7.58 11.03 4.72
N ALA A 133 7.89 9.96 5.43
CA ALA A 133 7.29 9.65 6.74
C ALA A 133 7.61 10.72 7.79
N ILE A 134 8.84 11.27 7.79
CA ILE A 134 9.22 12.39 8.67
C ILE A 134 8.38 13.62 8.34
N ASP A 135 8.26 13.98 7.06
CA ASP A 135 7.51 15.16 6.64
C ASP A 135 6.02 15.01 6.91
N ARG A 136 5.47 13.80 6.73
CA ARG A 136 4.10 13.45 7.11
C ARG A 136 3.85 13.64 8.60
N ILE A 137 4.70 13.06 9.46
CA ILE A 137 4.57 13.18 10.93
C ILE A 137 4.65 14.65 11.34
N ARG A 138 5.61 15.39 10.79
CA ARG A 138 5.76 16.83 11.08
C ARG A 138 4.53 17.61 10.64
N TRP A 139 4.05 17.36 9.43
CA TRP A 139 2.85 18.01 8.90
C TRP A 139 1.63 17.72 9.77
N GLU A 140 1.35 16.45 10.12
CA GLU A 140 0.18 16.09 10.94
C GLU A 140 0.20 16.78 12.32
N ASN A 141 1.40 16.98 12.89
CA ASN A 141 1.61 17.63 14.18
C ASN A 141 1.88 19.16 14.09
N SER A 142 1.74 19.75 12.89
CA SER A 142 2.02 21.17 12.63
C SER A 142 0.78 22.06 12.80
N THR A 143 1.00 23.37 12.87
CA THR A 143 -0.09 24.35 12.82
C THR A 143 -0.72 24.45 11.43
N GLU A 144 0.07 24.19 10.40
CA GLU A 144 -0.25 24.26 8.98
C GLU A 144 -1.36 23.26 8.64
N ARG A 145 -1.30 22.04 9.18
CA ARG A 145 -2.36 21.04 9.03
C ARG A 145 -3.73 21.53 9.50
N SER A 146 -3.79 22.40 10.52
CA SER A 146 -5.05 22.98 11.00
C SER A 146 -5.54 24.16 10.15
N GLN A 147 -4.67 24.72 9.30
CA GLN A 147 -4.95 25.87 8.44
C GLN A 147 -5.26 25.47 7.00
N GLU A 148 -4.70 24.35 6.54
CA GLU A 148 -4.93 23.84 5.18
C GLU A 148 -6.36 23.29 5.04
N LYS A 149 -7.07 23.80 4.04
CA LYS A 149 -8.31 23.19 3.58
C LYS A 149 -7.96 22.09 2.58
N LEU A 150 -8.10 20.84 3.02
CA LEU A 150 -7.89 19.67 2.17
C LEU A 150 -9.23 19.19 1.59
N ARG A 151 -9.16 18.68 0.36
CA ARG A 151 -10.28 17.93 -0.22
C ARG A 151 -10.49 16.65 0.59
N GLN A 152 -11.75 16.31 0.84
CA GLN A 152 -12.08 15.00 1.43
C GLN A 152 -11.78 13.91 0.40
N SER A 153 -10.91 12.99 0.75
CA SER A 153 -10.59 11.81 -0.06
C SER A 153 -11.77 10.83 -0.08
N ASP A 154 -12.02 10.24 -1.25
CA ASP A 154 -12.97 9.13 -1.42
C ASP A 154 -12.36 7.78 -0.93
N PHE A 155 -11.07 7.78 -0.58
CA PHE A 155 -10.31 6.61 -0.16
C PHE A 155 -10.14 6.58 1.36
N ALA A 156 -10.29 5.39 1.95
CA ALA A 156 -10.17 5.18 3.39
C ALA A 156 -8.72 4.90 3.85
N SER A 157 -7.75 4.93 2.92
CA SER A 157 -6.33 4.75 3.20
C SER A 157 -5.75 5.92 3.98
N VAL A 158 -4.77 5.61 4.81
CA VAL A 158 -3.90 6.59 5.45
C VAL A 158 -2.69 6.76 4.54
N ASP A 159 -2.71 7.80 3.73
CA ASP A 159 -1.71 8.04 2.69
C ASP A 159 -0.37 8.58 3.28
N PRO A 160 0.77 8.32 2.61
CA PRO A 160 2.09 8.81 3.00
C PRO A 160 2.23 10.34 2.91
N ALA A 161 1.38 11.02 2.14
CA ALA A 161 1.25 12.47 2.16
C ALA A 161 -0.23 12.88 2.00
N PRO A 162 -0.67 13.99 2.60
CA PRO A 162 -2.00 14.53 2.32
C PRO A 162 -2.06 15.10 0.89
N PRO A 163 -3.24 15.21 0.27
CA PRO A 163 -3.35 15.94 -0.99
C PRO A 163 -2.89 17.39 -0.84
N MET A 164 -2.57 18.04 -1.97
CA MET A 164 -2.34 19.48 -1.99
C MET A 164 -3.58 20.23 -1.48
N PRO A 165 -3.42 21.37 -0.79
CA PRO A 165 -4.55 22.17 -0.34
C PRO A 165 -5.42 22.64 -1.51
N GLU A 166 -6.72 22.76 -1.27
CA GLU A 166 -7.67 23.31 -2.23
C GLU A 166 -7.25 24.73 -2.62
N SER A 167 -6.68 24.86 -3.81
CA SER A 167 -6.04 26.10 -4.30
C SER A 167 -6.46 26.47 -5.72
N GLY A 168 -7.43 25.74 -6.31
CA GLY A 168 -7.89 25.96 -7.69
C GLY A 168 -6.91 25.48 -8.77
N LYS A 169 -5.87 24.72 -8.39
CA LYS A 169 -4.93 24.10 -9.34
C LYS A 169 -5.64 23.18 -10.32
N THR A 170 -5.25 23.28 -11.58
CA THR A 170 -5.74 22.38 -12.64
C THR A 170 -5.00 21.05 -12.64
N VAL A 171 -5.50 20.07 -13.38
CA VAL A 171 -4.79 18.81 -13.63
C VAL A 171 -3.40 19.05 -14.23
N ASP A 172 -3.26 20.02 -15.13
CA ASP A 172 -1.98 20.38 -15.74
C ASP A 172 -1.00 20.99 -14.72
N ASP A 173 -1.46 21.87 -13.83
CA ASP A 173 -0.63 22.42 -12.76
C ASP A 173 -0.12 21.34 -11.81
N LEU A 174 -1.01 20.40 -11.44
CA LEU A 174 -0.66 19.27 -10.57
C LEU A 174 0.28 18.28 -11.27
N GLY A 175 0.06 17.99 -12.57
CA GLY A 175 0.96 17.15 -13.36
C GLY A 175 2.36 17.74 -13.48
N LYS A 176 2.48 19.07 -13.68
CA LYS A 176 3.77 19.76 -13.64
C LYS A 176 4.47 19.62 -12.29
N GLN A 177 3.72 19.76 -11.19
CA GLN A 177 4.27 19.64 -9.85
C GLN A 177 4.65 18.18 -9.51
N LEU A 178 3.86 17.20 -9.96
CA LEU A 178 4.17 15.77 -9.84
C LEU A 178 5.53 15.45 -10.47
N MET A 179 5.82 16.04 -11.63
CA MET A 179 7.03 15.79 -12.41
C MET A 179 8.20 16.75 -12.13
N ASP A 180 8.04 17.69 -11.19
CA ASP A 180 9.11 18.61 -10.82
C ASP A 180 10.13 17.94 -9.90
N VAL A 181 11.16 17.34 -10.49
CA VAL A 181 12.26 16.67 -9.76
C VAL A 181 13.11 17.61 -8.91
N SER A 182 12.92 18.94 -9.01
CA SER A 182 13.55 19.91 -8.13
C SER A 182 12.74 20.18 -6.85
N SER A 183 11.46 19.79 -6.84
CA SER A 183 10.60 19.87 -5.66
C SER A 183 10.86 18.72 -4.67
N PRO A 184 10.72 18.97 -3.35
CA PRO A 184 10.77 17.92 -2.33
C PRO A 184 9.80 16.77 -2.63
N LEU A 185 10.22 15.54 -2.35
CA LEU A 185 9.44 14.34 -2.67
C LEU A 185 8.05 14.37 -2.04
N PHE A 186 7.96 14.84 -0.79
CA PHE A 186 6.68 15.04 -0.09
C PHE A 186 5.70 15.90 -0.91
N LEU A 187 6.13 17.05 -1.48
CA LEU A 187 5.24 17.92 -2.27
C LEU A 187 4.79 17.28 -3.59
N ARG A 188 5.60 16.40 -4.15
CA ARG A 188 5.26 15.65 -5.37
C ARG A 188 4.22 14.57 -5.04
N TYR A 189 4.36 13.88 -3.91
CA TYR A 189 3.34 12.96 -3.37
C TYR A 189 2.03 13.70 -3.08
N ARG A 190 2.08 14.90 -2.49
CA ARG A 190 0.85 15.71 -2.30
C ARG A 190 0.14 16.01 -3.62
N ALA A 191 0.88 16.27 -4.70
CA ALA A 191 0.31 16.47 -6.04
C ALA A 191 -0.28 15.16 -6.60
N MET A 192 0.39 14.03 -6.36
CA MET A 192 -0.09 12.68 -6.72
C MET A 192 -1.46 12.39 -6.11
N PHE A 193 -1.62 12.57 -4.79
CA PHE A 193 -2.90 12.33 -4.13
C PHE A 193 -3.98 13.35 -4.52
N ALA A 194 -3.60 14.59 -4.83
CA ALA A 194 -4.55 15.56 -5.39
C ALA A 194 -5.05 15.15 -6.79
N LEU A 195 -4.18 14.57 -7.64
CA LEU A 195 -4.58 14.01 -8.93
C LEU A 195 -5.47 12.78 -8.76
N ARG A 196 -5.14 11.88 -7.83
CA ARG A 196 -5.98 10.74 -7.47
C ARG A 196 -7.39 11.19 -7.09
N ASP A 197 -7.51 12.17 -6.20
CA ASP A 197 -8.80 12.65 -5.74
C ASP A 197 -9.59 13.40 -6.85
N LEU A 198 -8.91 13.92 -7.88
CA LEU A 198 -9.56 14.46 -9.08
C LEU A 198 -10.01 13.37 -10.05
N ALA A 199 -9.48 12.15 -9.93
CA ALA A 199 -9.84 10.98 -10.72
C ALA A 199 -10.78 9.99 -10.01
N SER A 200 -11.06 10.19 -8.73
CA SER A 200 -11.90 9.28 -7.92
C SER A 200 -13.33 9.13 -8.42
N GLN A 201 -13.84 10.12 -9.15
CA GLN A 201 -15.14 10.09 -9.81
C GLN A 201 -14.93 9.78 -11.30
N PRO A 202 -15.14 8.54 -11.78
CA PRO A 202 -14.76 8.14 -13.14
C PRO A 202 -15.42 8.96 -14.26
N ASP A 203 -16.65 9.42 -14.04
CA ASP A 203 -17.41 10.23 -15.01
C ASP A 203 -17.00 11.72 -15.00
N ALA A 204 -16.13 12.15 -14.08
CA ALA A 204 -15.69 13.53 -14.01
C ALA A 204 -14.81 13.87 -15.24
N PRO A 205 -14.95 15.08 -15.81
CA PRO A 205 -14.12 15.50 -16.95
C PRO A 205 -12.62 15.55 -16.62
N THR A 206 -12.27 15.56 -15.32
CA THR A 206 -10.90 15.51 -14.83
C THR A 206 -10.32 14.10 -14.70
N ALA A 207 -11.14 13.05 -14.73
CA ALA A 207 -10.69 11.71 -14.37
C ALA A 207 -9.64 11.15 -15.32
N VAL A 208 -9.97 11.03 -16.61
CA VAL A 208 -9.02 10.55 -17.62
C VAL A 208 -7.79 11.46 -17.70
N PRO A 209 -7.90 12.81 -17.78
CA PRO A 209 -6.72 13.68 -17.76
C PRO A 209 -5.83 13.48 -16.53
N ALA A 210 -6.39 13.29 -15.35
CA ALA A 210 -5.63 13.08 -14.12
C ALA A 210 -4.93 11.72 -14.09
N VAL A 211 -5.59 10.65 -14.57
CA VAL A 211 -4.95 9.33 -14.75
C VAL A 211 -3.77 9.43 -15.73
N LEU A 212 -3.93 10.13 -16.85
CA LEU A 212 -2.85 10.32 -17.82
C LEU A 212 -1.70 11.16 -17.25
N ALA A 213 -2.00 12.18 -16.44
CA ALA A 213 -0.98 12.97 -15.74
C ALA A 213 -0.22 12.13 -14.71
N LEU A 214 -0.92 11.27 -13.95
CA LEU A 214 -0.30 10.31 -13.03
C LEU A 214 0.60 9.31 -13.77
N ALA A 215 0.18 8.84 -14.95
CA ALA A 215 0.93 7.85 -15.73
C ALA A 215 2.31 8.37 -16.17
N GLU A 216 2.48 9.68 -16.33
CA GLU A 216 3.78 10.30 -16.58
C GLU A 216 4.78 10.06 -15.43
N GLY A 217 4.29 9.82 -14.22
CA GLY A 217 5.08 9.50 -13.03
C GLY A 217 5.93 8.23 -13.16
N PHE A 218 5.54 7.28 -14.03
CA PHE A 218 6.38 6.10 -14.35
C PHE A 218 7.70 6.46 -15.05
N LYS A 219 7.90 7.72 -15.46
CA LYS A 219 9.17 8.19 -16.03
C LYS A 219 10.14 8.71 -14.96
N ASP A 220 9.74 8.77 -13.68
CA ASP A 220 10.62 9.20 -12.61
C ASP A 220 11.78 8.20 -12.40
N LYS A 221 12.90 8.68 -11.87
CA LYS A 221 14.07 7.85 -11.55
C LYS A 221 13.91 7.06 -10.25
N SER A 222 13.14 7.55 -9.29
CA SER A 222 12.88 6.89 -8.00
C SER A 222 11.94 5.71 -8.19
N ALA A 223 12.41 4.51 -7.83
CA ALA A 223 11.57 3.32 -7.84
C ALA A 223 10.42 3.43 -6.83
N LEU A 224 10.66 4.07 -5.68
CA LEU A 224 9.62 4.33 -4.68
C LEU A 224 8.50 5.20 -5.27
N PHE A 225 8.84 6.28 -5.98
CA PHE A 225 7.85 7.15 -6.61
C PHE A 225 7.04 6.41 -7.68
N ARG A 226 7.69 5.60 -8.53
CA ARG A 226 6.99 4.80 -9.55
C ARG A 226 6.09 3.72 -8.94
N HIS A 227 6.52 3.11 -7.83
CA HIS A 227 5.71 2.18 -7.04
C HIS A 227 4.44 2.88 -6.54
N GLU A 228 4.57 4.07 -5.95
CA GLU A 228 3.40 4.82 -5.46
C GLU A 228 2.39 5.16 -6.58
N ILE A 229 2.87 5.48 -7.79
CA ILE A 229 1.99 5.70 -8.94
C ILE A 229 1.17 4.44 -9.25
N ALA A 230 1.80 3.26 -9.22
CA ALA A 230 1.10 1.99 -9.41
C ALA A 230 0.08 1.74 -8.29
N PHE A 231 0.45 1.98 -7.03
CA PHE A 231 -0.47 1.86 -5.88
C PHE A 231 -1.70 2.75 -6.05
N VAL A 232 -1.50 4.03 -6.38
CA VAL A 232 -2.59 4.99 -6.65
C VAL A 232 -3.49 4.52 -7.80
N PHE A 233 -2.94 3.90 -8.83
CA PHE A 233 -3.73 3.30 -9.91
C PHE A 233 -4.55 2.10 -9.47
N GLY A 234 -4.02 1.27 -8.57
CA GLY A 234 -4.77 0.19 -7.94
C GLY A 234 -5.92 0.68 -7.07
N GLN A 235 -5.75 1.82 -6.39
CA GLN A 235 -6.83 2.46 -5.64
C GLN A 235 -7.92 3.03 -6.56
N LEU A 236 -7.52 3.68 -7.65
CA LEU A 236 -8.46 4.30 -8.59
C LEU A 236 -9.29 3.28 -9.35
N SER A 237 -8.74 2.10 -9.63
CA SER A 237 -9.34 1.07 -10.50
C SER A 237 -9.92 1.66 -11.79
N HIS A 238 -9.24 2.65 -12.37
CA HIS A 238 -9.71 3.35 -13.55
C HIS A 238 -9.09 2.74 -14.83
N PRO A 239 -9.88 2.25 -15.82
CA PRO A 239 -9.36 1.49 -16.98
C PRO A 239 -8.28 2.18 -17.81
N ALA A 240 -8.30 3.53 -17.85
CA ALA A 240 -7.24 4.32 -18.50
C ALA A 240 -5.81 4.10 -17.94
N SER A 241 -5.65 3.49 -16.75
CA SER A 241 -4.33 3.16 -16.18
C SER A 241 -3.74 1.85 -16.73
N ILE A 242 -4.58 0.95 -17.28
CA ILE A 242 -4.17 -0.39 -17.75
C ILE A 242 -2.94 -0.36 -18.66
N PRO A 243 -2.85 0.54 -19.67
CA PRO A 243 -1.67 0.56 -20.55
C PRO A 243 -0.36 0.86 -19.80
N ALA A 244 -0.40 1.79 -18.83
CA ALA A 244 0.77 2.17 -18.04
C ALA A 244 1.19 1.05 -17.08
N LEU A 245 0.23 0.46 -16.36
CA LEU A 245 0.46 -0.69 -15.47
C LEU A 245 1.03 -1.89 -16.24
N THR A 246 0.47 -2.18 -17.42
CA THR A 246 0.95 -3.28 -18.27
C THR A 246 2.37 -3.04 -18.74
N ALA A 247 2.72 -1.79 -19.09
CA ALA A 247 4.08 -1.43 -19.48
C ALA A 247 5.06 -1.62 -18.32
N ALA A 248 4.72 -1.14 -17.12
CA ALA A 248 5.56 -1.29 -15.92
C ALA A 248 5.78 -2.76 -15.55
N LEU A 249 4.72 -3.59 -15.52
CA LEU A 249 4.83 -5.03 -15.23
C LEU A 249 5.66 -5.79 -16.28
N SER A 250 5.54 -5.38 -17.55
CA SER A 250 6.23 -6.01 -18.69
C SER A 250 7.71 -5.61 -18.82
N ASP A 251 8.14 -4.52 -18.17
CA ASP A 251 9.53 -4.09 -18.20
C ASP A 251 10.37 -5.00 -17.29
N VAL A 252 11.27 -5.77 -17.90
CA VAL A 252 12.13 -6.73 -17.18
C VAL A 252 13.31 -6.08 -16.47
N ASP A 253 13.60 -4.83 -16.81
CA ASP A 253 14.66 -4.01 -16.23
C ASP A 253 14.12 -3.06 -15.15
N GLU A 254 12.79 -2.98 -15.00
CA GLU A 254 12.12 -2.26 -13.92
C GLU A 254 12.35 -2.93 -12.56
N ALA A 255 12.39 -2.11 -11.50
CA ALA A 255 12.53 -2.55 -10.12
C ALA A 255 11.38 -3.49 -9.75
N SER A 256 11.71 -4.59 -9.08
CA SER A 256 10.73 -5.59 -8.63
C SER A 256 9.61 -4.99 -7.78
N MET A 257 9.90 -3.93 -7.01
CA MET A 257 8.90 -3.20 -6.24
C MET A 257 7.80 -2.57 -7.11
N VAL A 258 8.20 -1.89 -8.19
CA VAL A 258 7.26 -1.25 -9.11
C VAL A 258 6.45 -2.31 -9.86
N ARG A 259 7.10 -3.41 -10.25
CA ARG A 259 6.46 -4.50 -11.00
C ARG A 259 5.42 -5.24 -10.17
N HIS A 260 5.66 -5.51 -8.89
CA HIS A 260 4.66 -6.16 -8.04
C HIS A 260 3.44 -5.26 -7.85
N GLU A 261 3.67 -3.97 -7.60
CA GLU A 261 2.59 -3.01 -7.35
C GLU A 261 1.74 -2.83 -8.61
N ALA A 262 2.39 -2.84 -9.79
CA ALA A 262 1.68 -2.85 -11.06
C ALA A 262 0.83 -4.12 -11.28
N ALA A 263 1.30 -5.28 -10.83
CA ALA A 263 0.52 -6.53 -10.88
C ALA A 263 -0.69 -6.47 -9.94
N GLU A 264 -0.54 -5.95 -8.72
CA GLU A 264 -1.64 -5.82 -7.76
C GLU A 264 -2.68 -4.81 -8.23
N ALA A 265 -2.24 -3.66 -8.73
CA ALA A 265 -3.12 -2.66 -9.32
C ALA A 265 -3.93 -3.22 -10.50
N LEU A 266 -3.31 -4.06 -11.34
CA LEU A 266 -4.02 -4.80 -12.39
C LEU A 266 -5.03 -5.80 -11.80
N GLY A 267 -4.73 -6.43 -10.67
CA GLY A 267 -5.69 -7.30 -9.96
C GLY A 267 -7.00 -6.58 -9.61
N SER A 268 -6.92 -5.35 -9.10
CA SER A 268 -8.08 -4.50 -8.82
C SER A 268 -8.87 -4.06 -10.06
N LEU A 269 -8.30 -4.25 -11.25
CA LEU A 269 -8.91 -4.02 -12.57
C LEU A 269 -9.36 -5.34 -13.22
N GLY A 270 -9.46 -6.43 -12.46
CA GLY A 270 -9.71 -7.78 -12.98
C GLY A 270 -11.00 -7.93 -13.82
N GLY A 271 -11.99 -7.07 -13.60
CA GLY A 271 -13.23 -7.03 -14.38
C GLY A 271 -13.07 -6.47 -15.80
N GLU A 272 -11.96 -5.80 -16.10
CA GLU A 272 -11.69 -5.21 -17.42
C GLU A 272 -11.15 -6.24 -18.40
N ASP A 273 -11.55 -6.10 -19.66
CA ASP A 273 -11.21 -7.06 -20.73
C ASP A 273 -9.70 -7.20 -20.91
N GLY A 274 -9.22 -8.44 -20.85
CA GLY A 274 -7.83 -8.81 -21.12
C GLY A 274 -6.85 -8.67 -19.94
N VAL A 275 -7.26 -8.08 -18.82
CA VAL A 275 -6.40 -7.90 -17.63
C VAL A 275 -5.95 -9.24 -17.05
N GLU A 276 -6.86 -10.21 -16.93
CA GLU A 276 -6.54 -11.56 -16.44
C GLU A 276 -5.49 -12.27 -17.32
N GLU A 277 -5.60 -12.13 -18.64
CA GLU A 277 -4.65 -12.72 -19.59
C GLU A 277 -3.29 -12.02 -19.54
N ILE A 278 -3.26 -10.71 -19.23
CA ILE A 278 -2.01 -10.00 -18.95
C ILE A 278 -1.34 -10.58 -17.72
N LEU A 279 -2.06 -10.70 -16.60
CA LEU A 279 -1.54 -11.23 -15.33
C LEU A 279 -0.98 -12.65 -15.48
N LYS A 280 -1.72 -13.56 -16.13
CA LYS A 280 -1.31 -14.96 -16.34
C LYS A 280 0.07 -15.11 -17.01
N ARG A 281 0.51 -14.14 -17.82
CA ARG A 281 1.83 -14.15 -18.45
C ARG A 281 2.99 -14.11 -17.45
N PHE A 282 2.75 -13.60 -16.24
CA PHE A 282 3.78 -13.36 -15.23
C PHE A 282 3.75 -14.38 -14.08
N LEU A 283 2.92 -15.43 -14.17
CA LEU A 283 2.92 -16.56 -13.21
C LEU A 283 4.27 -17.29 -13.09
N VAL A 284 5.12 -17.16 -14.12
CA VAL A 284 6.46 -17.77 -14.21
C VAL A 284 7.57 -16.71 -14.32
N ASP A 285 7.32 -15.49 -13.84
CA ASP A 285 8.32 -14.41 -13.83
C ASP A 285 9.60 -14.81 -13.10
N LYS A 286 10.75 -14.20 -13.43
CA LYS A 286 12.02 -14.46 -12.73
C LYS A 286 11.95 -14.02 -11.27
N GLU A 287 11.26 -12.92 -11.00
CA GLU A 287 11.17 -12.32 -9.66
C GLU A 287 10.11 -13.02 -8.82
N LYS A 288 10.49 -13.49 -7.64
CA LYS A 288 9.56 -14.20 -6.74
C LYS A 288 8.38 -13.30 -6.33
N VAL A 289 8.66 -12.05 -5.97
CA VAL A 289 7.64 -11.08 -5.56
C VAL A 289 6.59 -10.85 -6.66
N VAL A 290 7.02 -10.74 -7.93
CA VAL A 290 6.10 -10.58 -9.07
C VAL A 290 5.21 -11.80 -9.25
N ARG A 291 5.77 -13.02 -9.18
CA ARG A 291 4.98 -14.26 -9.25
C ARG A 291 3.94 -14.32 -8.12
N GLU A 292 4.35 -13.99 -6.90
CA GLU A 292 3.47 -13.99 -5.73
C GLU A 292 2.35 -12.94 -5.87
N SER A 293 2.66 -11.72 -6.32
CA SER A 293 1.66 -10.67 -6.52
C SER A 293 0.69 -11.02 -7.64
N VAL A 294 1.14 -11.66 -8.72
CA VAL A 294 0.25 -12.16 -9.78
C VAL A 294 -0.72 -13.21 -9.25
N ILE A 295 -0.28 -14.10 -8.36
CA ILE A 295 -1.15 -15.11 -7.75
C ILE A 295 -2.24 -14.44 -6.90
N VAL A 296 -1.88 -13.43 -6.10
CA VAL A 296 -2.83 -12.66 -5.28
C VAL A 296 -3.75 -11.80 -6.16
N ALA A 297 -3.21 -11.15 -7.19
CA ALA A 297 -3.95 -10.32 -8.13
C ALA A 297 -4.97 -11.13 -8.94
N LEU A 298 -4.66 -12.37 -9.32
CA LEU A 298 -5.62 -13.26 -9.97
C LEU A 298 -6.73 -13.70 -9.01
N ASP A 299 -6.43 -13.97 -7.74
CA ASP A 299 -7.46 -14.24 -6.72
C ASP A 299 -8.38 -13.03 -6.50
N MET A 300 -7.82 -11.82 -6.52
CA MET A 300 -8.59 -10.58 -6.47
C MET A 300 -9.44 -10.39 -7.74
N ALA A 301 -8.88 -10.63 -8.93
CA ALA A 301 -9.61 -10.53 -10.18
C ALA A 301 -10.78 -11.53 -10.26
N ASP A 302 -10.60 -12.74 -9.74
CA ASP A 302 -11.65 -13.74 -9.61
C ASP A 302 -12.74 -13.28 -8.64
N TYR A 303 -12.37 -12.64 -7.53
CA TYR A 303 -13.30 -12.04 -6.57
C TYR A 303 -14.10 -10.87 -7.17
N GLU A 304 -13.46 -9.95 -7.90
CA GLU A 304 -14.14 -8.82 -8.55
C GLU A 304 -15.15 -9.27 -9.62
N LYS A 305 -14.96 -10.47 -10.19
CA LYS A 305 -15.93 -11.12 -11.09
C LYS A 305 -16.99 -11.93 -10.36
N SER A 306 -16.75 -12.28 -9.10
CA SER A 306 -17.66 -13.11 -8.31
C SER A 306 -18.81 -12.26 -7.75
N ALA A 307 -19.83 -12.94 -7.20
CA ALA A 307 -20.92 -12.28 -6.48
C ALA A 307 -20.66 -12.23 -4.96
N ASP A 308 -19.42 -12.48 -4.55
CA ASP A 308 -19.08 -12.54 -3.12
C ASP A 308 -19.15 -11.13 -2.50
N ALA A 309 -19.65 -11.07 -1.28
CA ALA A 309 -19.85 -9.80 -0.59
C ALA A 309 -18.57 -9.24 0.06
N GLU A 310 -17.62 -10.11 0.41
CA GLU A 310 -16.39 -9.75 1.10
C GLU A 310 -15.20 -10.60 0.62
N TYR A 311 -14.08 -9.93 0.31
CA TYR A 311 -12.83 -10.61 -0.07
C TYR A 311 -12.15 -11.27 1.14
N ALA A 312 -12.25 -10.65 2.32
CA ALA A 312 -11.58 -11.11 3.53
C ALA A 312 -12.21 -12.39 4.10
N LEU A 313 -11.44 -13.18 4.85
CA LEU A 313 -12.01 -14.35 5.54
C LEU A 313 -12.98 -13.90 6.63
N ILE A 314 -14.26 -14.18 6.45
CA ILE A 314 -15.23 -14.07 7.54
C ILE A 314 -15.01 -15.29 8.44
N PRO A 315 -14.59 -15.13 9.70
CA PRO A 315 -14.51 -16.26 10.62
C PRO A 315 -15.96 -16.71 10.88
N GLU A 316 -16.42 -17.75 10.18
CA GLU A 316 -17.71 -18.35 10.48
C GLU A 316 -17.74 -18.73 11.97
N ALA A 317 -18.79 -18.31 12.66
CA ALA A 317 -19.14 -18.87 13.95
C ALA A 317 -19.19 -20.39 13.78
N ALA A 318 -18.19 -21.08 14.33
CA ALA A 318 -18.10 -22.52 14.25
C ALA A 318 -19.46 -23.15 14.59
N SER A 319 -20.01 -23.89 13.62
CA SER A 319 -21.17 -24.78 13.68
C SER A 319 -22.55 -24.17 13.96
N VAL A 320 -23.42 -24.15 12.95
CA VAL A 320 -24.71 -24.87 12.99
C VAL A 320 -25.03 -25.41 11.59
N GLN A 321 -24.49 -26.59 11.25
CA GLN A 321 -25.21 -27.55 10.43
C GLN A 321 -25.45 -28.78 11.30
N ALA A 322 -26.70 -29.23 11.27
CA ALA A 322 -27.34 -30.20 12.17
C ALA A 322 -26.70 -31.59 12.19
#